data_AF-A0A2M8C3C6-F1
#
_entry.id   AF-A0A2M8C3C6-F1
#
_cell.length_a   1.000
_cell.length_b   1.000
_cell.length_c   1.000
_cell.angle_alpha   90.00
_cell.angle_beta   90.00
_cell.angle_gamma   90.00
#
_symmetry.space_group_name_H-M   'P 1'
#
loop_
_entity.id
_entity.type
_entity.pdbx_description
1 polymer ?
#
loop_
_entity_poly.entity_id
_entity_poly.type
_entity_poly.pdbx_seq_one_letter_code
_entity_poly.pdbx_strand_id
1 'polypeptide(L)'
;DGIQGQAQITINIETQEEFIRLTATPTSGILDQTGILNVTFEAEAYLVNPVSSYSWDFNGDGTPETTGTEATVIAQYQFPGIYFPRVTVTDNQGNTFTETTLVSILSREEMDVLLRSKWEGMKGALSQGNITEALNYFVNDSREEYREIFELLAPQLPGLVSTMREINMVEIKGNMAEYYIKRFQRGVDISYFIYFIKDENGIWRISSF
;
A
#
# COMPACT_ATOMS: atom_id res chain seq x y z
N ASP A 1 -48.92 -35.36 -6.42
CA ASP A 1 -48.50 -34.27 -5.53
C ASP A 1 -47.09 -33.81 -5.84
N GLY A 2 -46.95 -32.66 -6.46
CA GLY A 2 -45.66 -32.08 -6.83
C GLY A 2 -45.75 -30.56 -6.81
N ILE A 3 -45.55 -29.96 -5.65
CA ILE A 3 -45.42 -28.51 -5.51
C ILE A 3 -43.93 -28.19 -5.60
N GLN A 4 -43.50 -27.52 -6.66
CA GLN A 4 -42.22 -26.82 -6.68
C GLN A 4 -42.47 -25.37 -6.27
N GLY A 5 -42.00 -25.00 -5.08
CA GLY A 5 -41.89 -23.60 -4.68
C GLY A 5 -40.62 -23.01 -5.26
N GLN A 6 -40.74 -21.94 -6.05
CA GLN A 6 -39.60 -21.09 -6.37
C GLN A 6 -39.46 -20.07 -5.24
N ALA A 7 -38.35 -20.09 -4.52
CA ALA A 7 -37.96 -19.01 -3.64
C ALA A 7 -37.23 -17.96 -4.49
N GLN A 8 -37.80 -16.76 -4.58
CA GLN A 8 -37.07 -15.59 -5.07
C GLN A 8 -36.41 -14.91 -3.86
N ILE A 9 -35.09 -14.69 -3.96
CA ILE A 9 -34.37 -13.80 -3.05
C ILE A 9 -34.35 -12.44 -3.73
N THR A 10 -35.13 -11.50 -3.19
CA THR A 10 -35.02 -10.09 -3.58
C THR A 10 -33.78 -9.53 -2.90
N ILE A 11 -32.75 -9.21 -3.68
CA ILE A 11 -31.62 -8.41 -3.20
C ILE A 11 -32.08 -6.96 -3.21
N ASN A 12 -32.45 -6.42 -2.04
CA ASN A 12 -32.60 -4.98 -1.88
C ASN A 12 -31.19 -4.38 -1.88
N ILE A 13 -30.77 -3.87 -3.03
CA ILE A 13 -29.59 -3.01 -3.13
C ILE A 13 -30.07 -1.62 -2.68
N GLU A 14 -30.18 -1.39 -1.37
CA GLU A 14 -30.11 -0.02 -0.88
C GLU A 14 -28.68 0.44 -1.17
N THR A 15 -28.50 1.15 -2.27
CA THR A 15 -27.28 1.93 -2.50
C THR A 15 -27.17 2.90 -1.34
N GLN A 16 -26.26 2.60 -0.41
CA GLN A 16 -25.86 3.54 0.63
C GLN A 16 -25.41 4.82 -0.09
N GLU A 17 -26.17 5.91 0.07
CA GLU A 17 -25.80 7.21 -0.49
C GLU A 17 -24.46 7.61 0.12
N GLU A 18 -23.43 7.69 -0.73
CA GLU A 18 -22.10 8.17 -0.35
C GLU A 18 -22.17 9.70 -0.25
N PHE A 19 -22.33 10.22 0.97
CA PHE A 19 -22.41 11.66 1.23
C PHE A 19 -21.04 12.33 1.29
N ILE A 20 -20.02 11.58 1.71
CA ILE A 20 -18.64 12.04 1.80
C ILE A 20 -17.73 10.92 1.31
N ARG A 21 -16.68 11.29 0.57
CA ARG A 21 -15.52 10.46 0.31
C ARG A 21 -14.32 11.04 1.02
N LEU A 22 -13.68 10.23 1.88
CA LEU A 22 -12.44 10.60 2.56
C LEU A 22 -11.26 9.84 1.95
N THR A 23 -10.27 10.56 1.44
CA THR A 23 -9.01 9.99 0.96
C THR A 23 -7.84 10.39 1.85
N ALA A 24 -6.86 9.49 1.97
CA ALA A 24 -5.60 9.71 2.67
C ALA A 24 -4.44 9.39 1.73
N THR A 25 -3.53 10.34 1.53
CA THR A 25 -2.37 10.16 0.65
C THR A 25 -1.08 10.48 1.41
N PRO A 26 -0.19 9.49 1.64
CA PRO A 26 -0.37 8.06 1.34
C PRO A 26 -1.27 7.34 2.37
N THR A 27 -1.94 6.27 1.95
CA THR A 27 -2.68 5.35 2.87
C THR A 27 -1.77 4.43 3.68
N SER A 28 -0.49 4.33 3.30
CA SER A 28 0.52 3.62 4.09
C SER A 28 1.91 4.18 3.86
N GLY A 29 2.80 4.05 4.83
CA GLY A 29 4.16 4.57 4.70
C GLY A 29 5.06 4.19 5.86
N ILE A 30 6.28 4.71 5.81
CA ILE A 30 7.22 4.67 6.93
C ILE A 30 7.47 6.09 7.43
N LEU A 31 7.88 6.22 8.68
CA LEU A 31 8.40 7.47 9.19
C LEU A 31 9.70 7.83 8.44
N ASP A 32 9.87 9.10 8.11
CA ASP A 32 11.10 9.60 7.49
C ASP A 32 12.25 9.67 8.51
N GLN A 33 13.41 10.17 8.08
CA GLN A 33 14.59 10.35 8.94
C GLN A 33 14.36 11.30 10.13
N THR A 34 13.30 12.11 10.11
CA THR A 34 12.90 12.98 11.22
C THR A 34 11.87 12.33 12.14
N GLY A 35 11.45 11.10 11.83
CA GLY A 35 10.42 10.37 12.58
C GLY A 35 9.00 10.81 12.23
N ILE A 36 8.78 11.38 11.03
CA ILE A 36 7.47 11.91 10.62
C ILE A 36 7.01 11.26 9.32
N LEU A 37 5.72 10.93 9.26
CA LEU A 37 4.99 10.72 8.00
C LEU A 37 3.93 11.81 7.87
N ASN A 38 4.02 12.62 6.81
CA ASN A 38 2.97 13.55 6.43
C ASN A 38 1.92 12.81 5.60
N VAL A 39 0.65 12.93 5.99
CA VAL A 39 -0.49 12.38 5.25
C VAL A 39 -1.42 13.53 4.90
N THR A 40 -1.68 13.68 3.61
CA THR A 40 -2.70 14.60 3.11
C THR A 40 -4.06 13.91 3.15
N PHE A 41 -5.02 14.53 3.83
CA PHE A 41 -6.40 14.13 3.83
C PHE A 41 -7.21 15.06 2.94
N GLU A 42 -8.12 14.49 2.16
CA GLU A 42 -9.04 15.22 1.31
C GLU A 42 -10.44 14.63 1.45
N ALA A 43 -11.41 15.50 1.76
CA ALA A 43 -12.81 15.16 1.88
C ALA A 43 -13.60 15.76 0.71
N GLU A 44 -14.21 14.91 -0.09
CA GLU A 44 -15.18 15.31 -1.11
C GLU A 44 -16.59 15.11 -0.57
N ALA A 45 -17.41 16.17 -0.57
CA ALA A 45 -18.77 16.15 -0.05
C ALA A 45 -19.81 16.22 -1.17
N TYR A 46 -20.76 15.29 -1.18
CA TYR A 46 -21.85 15.19 -2.16
C TYR A 46 -23.19 15.53 -1.51
N LEU A 47 -23.25 16.66 -0.81
CA LEU A 47 -24.40 17.07 -0.02
C LEU A 47 -25.38 17.93 -0.84
N VAL A 48 -26.67 17.84 -0.51
CA VAL A 48 -27.70 18.75 -1.04
C VAL A 48 -27.46 20.19 -0.57
N ASN A 49 -26.94 20.35 0.64
CA ASN A 49 -26.68 21.64 1.27
C ASN A 49 -25.19 22.00 1.21
N PRO A 50 -24.84 23.30 1.09
CA PRO A 50 -23.45 23.74 1.17
C PRO A 50 -22.77 23.34 2.47
N VAL A 51 -21.52 22.88 2.37
CA VAL A 51 -20.68 22.60 3.53
C VAL A 51 -20.38 23.89 4.30
N SER A 52 -20.55 23.85 5.61
CA SER A 52 -20.21 24.93 6.53
C SER A 52 -18.88 24.69 7.25
N SER A 53 -18.55 23.45 7.62
CA SER A 53 -17.29 23.14 8.32
C SER A 53 -16.89 21.67 8.20
N TYR A 54 -15.61 21.43 8.46
CA TYR A 54 -14.96 20.13 8.60
C TYR A 54 -14.38 20.02 10.01
N SER A 55 -14.43 18.81 10.55
CA SER A 55 -13.82 18.44 11.81
C SER A 55 -13.03 17.15 11.59
N TRP A 56 -11.73 17.22 11.84
CA TRP A 56 -10.76 16.19 11.50
C TRP A 56 -10.23 15.54 12.78
N ASP A 57 -10.44 14.24 12.89
CA ASP A 57 -9.93 13.35 13.93
C ASP A 57 -8.94 12.38 13.25
N PHE A 58 -7.66 12.72 13.30
CA PHE A 58 -6.60 11.96 12.62
C PHE A 58 -6.23 10.68 13.35
N ASN A 59 -6.34 10.67 14.69
CA ASN A 59 -5.94 9.52 15.47
C ASN A 59 -7.07 8.47 15.61
N GLY A 60 -8.33 8.88 15.37
CA GLY A 60 -9.53 8.04 15.44
C GLY A 60 -10.09 7.85 16.85
N ASP A 61 -9.71 8.68 17.82
CA ASP A 61 -10.12 8.56 19.23
C ASP A 61 -11.50 9.18 19.55
N GLY A 62 -12.11 9.83 18.55
CA GLY A 62 -13.39 10.52 18.65
C GLY A 62 -13.27 12.00 19.00
N THR A 63 -12.06 12.51 19.25
CA THR A 63 -11.77 13.92 19.52
C THR A 63 -11.07 14.54 18.31
N PRO A 64 -11.67 15.56 17.67
CA PRO A 64 -11.03 16.21 16.54
C PRO A 64 -9.76 16.98 16.95
N GLU A 65 -8.65 16.77 16.26
CA GLU A 65 -7.45 17.61 16.40
C GLU A 65 -7.60 18.97 15.74
N THR A 66 -8.40 19.07 14.68
CA THR A 66 -8.62 20.35 14.00
C THR A 66 -10.03 20.51 13.44
N THR A 67 -10.50 21.75 13.39
CA THR A 67 -11.79 22.14 12.85
C THR A 67 -11.62 23.37 11.97
N GLY A 68 -12.28 23.44 10.83
CA GLY A 68 -12.17 24.58 9.92
C GLY A 68 -13.08 24.47 8.70
N THR A 69 -12.78 25.25 7.67
CA THR A 69 -13.51 25.25 6.39
C THR A 69 -12.76 24.53 5.27
N GLU A 70 -11.52 24.13 5.53
CA GLU A 70 -10.65 23.47 4.54
C GLU A 70 -11.04 22.00 4.35
N ALA A 71 -11.31 21.63 3.11
CA ALA A 71 -11.59 20.24 2.70
C ALA A 71 -10.31 19.40 2.57
N THR A 72 -9.14 20.05 2.57
CA THR A 72 -7.82 19.40 2.46
C THR A 72 -6.93 19.83 3.62
N VAL A 73 -6.36 18.86 4.34
CA VAL A 73 -5.48 19.10 5.50
C VAL A 73 -4.31 18.13 5.49
N ILE A 74 -3.19 18.51 6.11
CA ILE A 74 -2.02 17.63 6.29
C ILE A 74 -1.89 17.30 7.77
N ALA A 75 -1.85 16.02 8.10
CA ALA A 75 -1.55 15.54 9.45
C ALA A 75 -0.16 14.92 9.51
N GLN A 76 0.48 15.03 10.67
CA GLN A 76 1.80 14.45 10.94
C GLN A 76 1.65 13.28 11.91
N TYR A 77 2.11 12.12 11.49
CA TYR A 77 2.19 10.94 12.35
C TYR A 77 3.62 10.65 12.74
N GLN A 78 3.82 10.23 13.99
CA GLN A 78 5.14 10.05 14.59
C GLN A 78 5.38 8.64 15.13
N PHE A 79 4.36 7.78 15.11
CA PHE A 79 4.43 6.43 15.64
C PHE A 79 3.94 5.42 14.60
N PRO A 80 4.63 4.28 14.46
CA PRO A 80 4.08 3.14 13.74
C PRO A 80 2.76 2.69 14.36
N GLY A 81 1.84 2.24 13.52
CA GLY A 81 0.51 1.84 13.93
C GLY A 81 -0.50 1.89 12.81
N ILE A 82 -1.69 1.35 13.09
CA ILE A 82 -2.85 1.47 12.23
C ILE A 82 -3.76 2.54 12.83
N TYR A 83 -4.07 3.55 12.03
CA TYR A 83 -4.95 4.65 12.38
C TYR A 83 -6.24 4.56 11.55
N PHE A 84 -7.33 5.03 12.14
CA PHE A 84 -8.64 5.14 11.48
C PHE A 84 -9.10 6.60 11.46
N PRO A 85 -8.46 7.48 10.65
CA PRO A 85 -8.78 8.89 10.62
C PRO A 85 -10.22 9.10 10.17
N ARG A 86 -10.89 10.05 10.80
CA ARG A 86 -12.28 10.41 10.56
C ARG A 86 -12.41 11.89 10.21
N VAL A 87 -13.30 12.17 9.25
CA VAL A 87 -13.79 13.52 9.02
C VAL A 87 -15.28 13.60 9.38
N THR A 88 -15.67 14.68 10.02
CA THR A 88 -17.08 15.07 10.21
C THR A 88 -17.33 16.36 9.44
N VAL A 89 -18.22 16.31 8.45
CA VAL A 89 -18.62 17.46 7.64
C VAL A 89 -19.97 17.96 8.16
N THR A 90 -20.06 19.26 8.41
CA THR A 90 -21.31 19.93 8.83
C THR A 90 -21.79 20.83 7.71
N ASP A 91 -23.06 20.72 7.31
CA ASP A 91 -23.67 21.63 6.34
C ASP A 91 -24.19 22.93 7.00
N ASN A 92 -24.63 23.88 6.18
CA ASN A 92 -25.16 25.16 6.67
C ASN A 92 -26.54 25.08 7.35
N GLN A 93 -27.18 23.92 7.37
CA GLN A 93 -28.40 23.64 8.13
C GLN A 93 -28.09 22.95 9.47
N GLY A 94 -26.82 22.62 9.75
CA GLY A 94 -26.38 21.94 10.96
C GLY A 94 -26.47 20.40 10.88
N ASN A 95 -26.74 19.82 9.70
CA ASN A 95 -26.65 18.38 9.52
C ASN A 95 -25.18 17.96 9.50
N THR A 96 -24.89 16.77 10.04
CA THR A 96 -23.53 16.23 10.11
C THR A 96 -23.43 14.91 9.39
N PHE A 97 -22.30 14.69 8.73
CA PHE A 97 -21.98 13.49 7.98
C PHE A 97 -20.55 13.08 8.33
N THR A 98 -20.29 11.78 8.46
CA THR A 98 -18.97 11.28 8.89
C THR A 98 -18.45 10.22 7.93
N GLU A 99 -17.16 10.27 7.64
CA GLU A 99 -16.47 9.22 6.89
C GLU A 99 -15.13 8.88 7.55
N THR A 100 -14.68 7.63 7.43
CA THR A 100 -13.45 7.11 8.01
C THR A 100 -12.58 6.46 6.93
N THR A 101 -11.27 6.59 7.06
CA THR A 101 -10.30 5.91 6.17
C THR A 101 -9.25 5.16 6.99
N LEU A 102 -8.31 4.49 6.31
CA LEU A 102 -7.23 3.73 6.93
C LEU A 102 -5.87 4.36 6.61
N VAL A 103 -5.05 4.54 7.63
CA VAL A 103 -3.64 4.91 7.48
C VAL A 103 -2.77 3.91 8.22
N SER A 104 -1.89 3.21 7.50
CA SER A 104 -0.97 2.22 8.07
C SER A 104 0.46 2.73 8.06
N ILE A 105 1.04 2.91 9.24
CA ILE A 105 2.40 3.42 9.42
C ILE A 105 3.27 2.29 9.91
N LEU A 106 4.27 1.93 9.12
CA LEU A 106 5.17 0.84 9.40
C LEU A 106 6.46 1.38 10.01
N SER A 107 7.00 0.63 10.97
CA SER A 107 8.37 0.82 11.41
C SER A 107 9.33 0.44 10.28
N ARG A 108 10.58 0.88 10.42
CA ARG A 108 11.63 0.51 9.46
C ARG A 108 11.84 -1.01 9.42
N GLU A 109 11.77 -1.66 10.57
CA GLU A 109 11.91 -3.11 10.73
C GLU A 109 10.74 -3.85 10.11
N GLU A 110 9.50 -3.39 10.31
CA GLU A 110 8.32 -3.99 9.69
C GLU A 110 8.37 -3.89 8.16
N MET A 111 8.84 -2.76 7.64
CA MET A 111 9.07 -2.60 6.20
C MET A 111 10.21 -3.49 5.69
N ASP A 112 11.29 -3.67 6.46
CA ASP A 112 12.37 -4.61 6.13
C ASP A 112 11.84 -6.03 5.96
N VAL A 113 11.06 -6.48 6.93
CA VAL A 113 10.44 -7.81 6.93
C VAL A 113 9.51 -7.98 5.72
N LEU A 114 8.68 -6.97 5.42
CA LEU A 114 7.78 -6.98 4.26
C LEU A 114 8.55 -7.13 2.95
N LEU A 115 9.56 -6.30 2.71
CA LEU A 115 10.30 -6.27 1.44
C LEU A 115 11.18 -7.52 1.27
N ARG A 116 11.79 -8.02 2.34
CA ARG A 116 12.46 -9.34 2.34
C ARG A 116 11.49 -10.46 2.00
N SER A 117 10.29 -10.45 2.57
CA SER A 117 9.27 -11.46 2.24
C SER A 117 8.85 -11.40 0.76
N LYS A 118 8.74 -10.20 0.17
CA LYS A 118 8.48 -10.04 -1.28
C LYS A 118 9.61 -10.65 -2.11
N TRP A 119 10.87 -10.40 -1.73
CA TRP A 119 12.03 -10.99 -2.40
C TRP A 119 12.04 -12.51 -2.31
N GLU A 120 11.82 -13.07 -1.12
CA GLU A 120 11.79 -14.53 -0.92
C GLU A 120 10.61 -15.19 -1.66
N GLY A 121 9.45 -14.55 -1.70
CA GLY A 121 8.30 -15.01 -2.48
C GLY A 121 8.61 -15.09 -3.98
N MET A 122 9.24 -14.05 -4.54
CA MET A 122 9.69 -14.04 -5.93
C MET A 122 10.69 -15.17 -6.21
N LYS A 123 11.73 -15.34 -5.36
CA LYS A 123 12.69 -16.44 -5.48
C LYS A 123 12.00 -17.81 -5.41
N GLY A 124 11.04 -17.96 -4.50
CA GLY A 124 10.23 -19.19 -4.36
C GLY A 124 9.51 -19.54 -5.66
N ALA A 125 8.82 -18.58 -6.27
CA ALA A 125 8.14 -18.77 -7.55
C ALA A 125 9.13 -19.16 -8.67
N LEU A 126 10.26 -18.46 -8.81
CA LEU A 126 11.28 -18.79 -9.81
C LEU A 126 11.92 -20.17 -9.57
N SER A 127 12.11 -20.57 -8.31
CA SER A 127 12.66 -21.88 -7.97
C SER A 127 11.77 -23.05 -8.42
N GLN A 128 10.47 -22.79 -8.54
CA GLN A 128 9.46 -23.75 -8.99
C GLN A 128 9.19 -23.64 -10.51
N GLY A 129 9.87 -22.72 -11.20
CA GLY A 129 9.61 -22.41 -12.61
C GLY A 129 8.30 -21.64 -12.84
N ASN A 130 7.67 -21.11 -11.79
CA ASN A 130 6.42 -20.34 -11.91
C ASN A 130 6.73 -18.86 -12.24
N ILE A 131 7.04 -18.61 -13.50
CA ILE A 131 7.38 -17.26 -13.99
C ILE A 131 6.20 -16.30 -13.83
N THR A 132 4.96 -16.74 -14.09
CA THR A 132 3.76 -15.90 -13.95
C THR A 132 3.60 -15.39 -12.52
N GLU A 133 3.79 -16.24 -11.52
CA GLU A 133 3.74 -15.83 -10.11
C GLU A 133 4.91 -14.93 -9.74
N ALA A 134 6.13 -15.23 -10.21
CA ALA A 134 7.30 -14.38 -9.97
C ALA A 134 7.08 -12.95 -10.48
N LEU A 135 6.49 -12.80 -11.68
CA LEU A 135 6.19 -11.50 -12.27
C LEU A 135 5.15 -10.68 -11.49
N ASN A 136 4.32 -11.33 -10.66
CA ASN A 136 3.41 -10.63 -9.75
C ASN A 136 4.14 -9.88 -8.62
N TYR A 137 5.45 -10.05 -8.44
CA TYR A 137 6.25 -9.25 -7.52
C TYR A 137 6.83 -8.00 -8.16
N PHE A 138 6.77 -7.87 -9.49
CA PHE A 138 7.34 -6.75 -10.24
C PHE A 138 6.30 -5.67 -10.52
N VAL A 139 6.78 -4.43 -10.64
CA VAL A 139 5.99 -3.31 -11.18
C VAL A 139 5.63 -3.56 -12.62
N ASN A 140 4.50 -3.01 -13.06
CA ASN A 140 3.96 -3.29 -14.38
C ASN A 140 4.96 -2.98 -15.51
N ASP A 141 5.69 -1.87 -15.37
CA ASP A 141 6.60 -1.36 -16.39
C ASP A 141 7.80 -2.26 -16.67
N SER A 142 8.32 -2.98 -15.67
CA SER A 142 9.48 -3.87 -15.84
C SER A 142 9.11 -5.34 -16.07
N ARG A 143 7.82 -5.70 -15.99
CA ARG A 143 7.39 -7.10 -16.08
C ARG A 143 7.78 -7.78 -17.38
N GLU A 144 7.66 -7.09 -18.51
CA GLU A 144 7.93 -7.72 -19.81
C GLU A 144 9.42 -7.97 -20.03
N GLU A 145 10.28 -7.04 -19.65
CA GLU A 145 11.74 -7.23 -19.67
C GLU A 145 12.15 -8.43 -18.81
N TYR A 146 11.63 -8.53 -17.58
CA TYR A 146 11.91 -9.67 -16.72
C TYR A 146 11.29 -10.97 -17.22
N ARG A 147 10.15 -10.94 -17.91
CA ARG A 147 9.55 -12.12 -18.53
C ARG A 147 10.51 -12.72 -19.55
N GLU A 148 11.01 -11.92 -20.48
CA GLU A 148 11.94 -12.38 -21.51
C GLU A 148 13.20 -13.00 -20.88
N ILE A 149 13.77 -12.35 -19.86
CA ILE A 149 14.95 -12.85 -19.13
C ILE A 149 14.64 -14.19 -18.43
N PHE A 150 13.52 -14.28 -17.72
CA PHE A 150 13.15 -15.49 -16.98
C PHE A 150 12.81 -16.66 -17.90
N GLU A 151 12.14 -16.40 -19.02
CA GLU A 151 11.83 -17.43 -20.02
C GLU A 151 13.12 -17.95 -20.70
N LEU A 152 14.05 -17.05 -21.03
CA LEU A 152 15.36 -17.41 -21.58
C LEU A 152 16.17 -18.28 -20.60
N LEU A 153 16.09 -17.96 -19.31
CA LEU A 153 16.84 -18.65 -18.25
C LEU A 153 16.07 -19.81 -17.60
N ALA A 154 14.87 -20.15 -18.07
CA ALA A 154 13.94 -21.04 -17.37
C ALA A 154 14.57 -22.37 -16.90
N PRO A 155 15.39 -23.09 -17.70
CA PRO A 155 16.03 -24.33 -17.26
C PRO A 155 17.06 -24.15 -16.14
N GLN A 156 17.59 -22.94 -15.98
CA GLN A 156 18.66 -22.59 -15.04
C GLN A 156 18.14 -21.87 -13.79
N LEU A 157 16.92 -21.30 -13.84
CA LEU A 157 16.34 -20.49 -12.77
C LEU A 157 16.42 -21.15 -11.39
N PRO A 158 16.04 -22.44 -11.19
CA PRO A 158 16.10 -23.05 -9.86
C PRO A 158 17.51 -23.05 -9.27
N GLY A 159 18.51 -23.35 -10.10
CA GLY A 159 19.91 -23.28 -9.70
C GLY A 159 20.35 -21.86 -9.38
N LEU A 160 20.03 -20.90 -10.24
CA LEU A 160 20.42 -19.50 -10.07
C LEU A 160 19.86 -18.91 -8.76
N VAL A 161 18.56 -19.08 -8.50
CA VAL A 161 17.92 -18.51 -7.31
C VAL A 161 18.34 -19.20 -6.02
N SER A 162 18.73 -20.48 -6.06
CA SER A 162 19.26 -21.18 -4.88
C SER A 162 20.56 -20.58 -4.35
N THR A 163 21.32 -19.89 -5.20
CA THR A 163 22.56 -19.20 -4.81
C THR A 163 22.34 -17.79 -4.28
N MET A 164 21.13 -17.24 -4.43
CA MET A 164 20.82 -15.89 -3.98
C MET A 164 20.64 -15.85 -2.46
N ARG A 165 21.59 -15.20 -1.79
CA ARG A 165 21.58 -14.94 -0.35
C ARG A 165 20.49 -13.93 0.05
N GLU A 166 20.40 -13.69 1.34
CA GLU A 166 19.59 -12.62 1.90
C GLU A 166 20.00 -11.25 1.34
N ILE A 167 19.00 -10.40 1.15
CA ILE A 167 19.20 -9.00 0.77
C ILE A 167 19.51 -8.19 2.02
N ASN A 168 20.06 -6.99 1.88
CA ASN A 168 20.40 -6.12 3.00
C ASN A 168 19.93 -4.72 2.70
N MET A 169 19.16 -4.13 3.61
CA MET A 169 18.62 -2.79 3.43
C MET A 169 19.76 -1.76 3.37
N VAL A 170 19.70 -0.90 2.36
CA VAL A 170 20.51 0.32 2.28
C VAL A 170 19.69 1.48 2.87
N GLU A 171 18.57 1.79 2.23
CA GLU A 171 17.70 2.90 2.58
C GLU A 171 16.25 2.58 2.21
N ILE A 172 15.31 3.14 2.97
CA ILE A 172 13.91 3.25 2.57
C ILE A 172 13.55 4.72 2.70
N LYS A 173 13.02 5.31 1.62
CA LYS A 173 12.66 6.72 1.58
C LYS A 173 11.43 6.93 0.70
N GLY A 174 10.36 7.44 1.30
CA GLY A 174 9.10 7.66 0.61
C GLY A 174 8.59 6.38 -0.06
N ASN A 175 8.48 6.41 -1.39
CA ASN A 175 7.97 5.30 -2.20
C ASN A 175 9.08 4.43 -2.82
N MET A 176 10.34 4.57 -2.38
CA MET A 176 11.46 3.77 -2.88
C MET A 176 12.22 3.10 -1.72
N ALA A 177 12.68 1.88 -1.95
CA ALA A 177 13.57 1.17 -1.06
C ALA A 177 14.71 0.53 -1.85
N GLU A 178 15.93 0.69 -1.34
CA GLU A 178 17.14 0.15 -1.93
C GLU A 178 17.72 -0.93 -1.01
N TYR A 179 18.03 -2.07 -1.61
CA TYR A 179 18.68 -3.19 -0.97
C TYR A 179 19.90 -3.60 -1.77
N TYR A 180 20.82 -4.32 -1.15
CA TYR A 180 21.87 -5.03 -1.87
C TYR A 180 21.87 -6.52 -1.55
N ILE A 181 22.32 -7.32 -2.51
CA ILE A 181 22.66 -8.73 -2.36
C ILE A 181 24.13 -8.93 -2.68
N LYS A 182 24.85 -9.63 -1.78
CA LYS A 182 26.26 -9.99 -2.02
C LYS A 182 26.36 -11.33 -2.72
N ARG A 183 27.14 -11.37 -3.80
CA ARG A 183 27.51 -12.61 -4.49
C ARG A 183 29.03 -12.75 -4.48
N PHE A 184 29.50 -13.91 -4.02
CA PHE A 184 30.92 -14.23 -4.07
C PHE A 184 31.29 -14.69 -5.48
N GLN A 185 32.10 -13.91 -6.17
CA GLN A 185 32.53 -14.17 -7.54
C GLN A 185 34.03 -13.91 -7.67
N ARG A 186 34.75 -14.85 -8.29
CA ARG A 186 36.19 -14.71 -8.57
C ARG A 186 37.04 -14.33 -7.34
N GLY A 187 36.65 -14.80 -6.15
CA GLY A 187 37.38 -14.53 -4.91
C GLY A 187 36.99 -13.24 -4.17
N VAL A 188 36.00 -12.49 -4.67
CA VAL A 188 35.58 -11.20 -4.11
C VAL A 188 34.05 -11.17 -3.94
N ASP A 189 33.56 -10.52 -2.88
CA ASP A 189 32.13 -10.21 -2.76
C ASP A 189 31.77 -9.01 -3.65
N ILE A 190 30.85 -9.24 -4.59
CA ILE A 190 30.27 -8.20 -5.44
C ILE A 190 28.85 -7.92 -4.94
N SER A 191 28.55 -6.64 -4.69
CA SER A 191 27.20 -6.19 -4.33
C SER A 191 26.39 -5.84 -5.58
N TYR A 192 25.18 -6.35 -5.66
CA TYR A 192 24.17 -5.98 -6.65
C TYR A 192 23.00 -5.32 -5.94
N PHE A 193 22.41 -4.29 -6.54
CA PHE A 193 21.32 -3.54 -5.94
C PHE A 193 19.97 -4.05 -6.40
N ILE A 194 18.99 -3.96 -5.50
CA ILE A 194 17.61 -4.33 -5.72
C ILE A 194 16.79 -3.11 -5.32
N TYR A 195 15.94 -2.66 -6.22
CA TYR A 195 15.07 -1.51 -6.01
C TYR A 195 13.64 -1.98 -5.88
N PHE A 196 12.99 -1.60 -4.78
CA PHE A 196 11.55 -1.70 -4.64
C PHE A 196 10.94 -0.32 -4.78
N ILE A 197 9.78 -0.25 -5.45
CA ILE A 197 8.97 0.95 -5.48
C ILE A 197 7.53 0.62 -5.12
N LYS A 198 6.84 1.59 -4.54
CA LYS A 198 5.42 1.53 -4.26
C LYS A 198 4.64 1.90 -5.52
N ASP A 199 3.79 1.00 -6.01
CA ASP A 199 2.96 1.26 -7.20
C ASP A 199 1.78 2.20 -6.90
N GLU A 200 1.01 2.54 -7.94
CA GLU A 200 -0.15 3.43 -7.88
C GLU A 200 -1.25 2.94 -6.90
N ASN A 201 -1.29 1.63 -6.62
CA ASN A 201 -2.23 1.04 -5.66
C ASN A 201 -1.67 0.99 -4.23
N GLY A 202 -0.49 1.57 -4.01
CA GLY A 202 0.18 1.53 -2.72
C GLY A 202 0.87 0.20 -2.42
N ILE A 203 1.12 -0.66 -3.41
CA ILE A 203 1.75 -1.97 -3.21
C ILE A 203 3.24 -1.87 -3.53
N TRP A 204 4.08 -2.25 -2.57
CA TRP A 204 5.52 -2.39 -2.79
C TRP A 204 5.85 -3.57 -3.71
N ARG A 205 6.62 -3.28 -4.76
CA ARG A 205 6.99 -4.22 -5.83
C ARG A 205 8.45 -4.03 -6.22
N ILE A 206 9.05 -5.07 -6.77
CA ILE A 206 10.39 -5.03 -7.34
C ILE A 206 10.33 -4.19 -8.62
N SER A 207 11.15 -3.14 -8.66
CA SER A 207 11.37 -2.34 -9.86
C SER A 207 12.45 -3.00 -10.72
N SER A 208 13.61 -3.27 -10.11
CA SER A 208 14.76 -3.87 -10.79
C SER A 208 15.73 -4.56 -9.82
N PHE A 209 16.52 -5.50 -10.37
CA PHE A 209 17.62 -6.26 -9.77
C PHE A 209 18.45 -7.04 -10.82
#